data_AF-A0A2E5WIH9-F1
#
_entry.id   AF-A0A2E5WIH9-F1
#
_cell.length_a   1.000
_cell.length_b   1.000
_cell.length_c   1.000
_cell.angle_alpha   90.00
_cell.angle_beta   90.00
_cell.angle_gamma   90.00
#
_symmetry.space_group_name_H-M   'P 1'
#
loop_
_entity.id
_entity.type
_entity.pdbx_description
1 polymer ?
#
loop_
_entity_poly.entity_id
_entity_poly.type
_entity_poly.pdbx_seq_one_letter_code
_entity_poly.pdbx_strand_id
1 'polypeptide(L)'
;HDSLRSAATEAYALLLKESAGHPLAERARFGLAVNALEGGNAEGAIDSLTTLLQDVPGSQLQPQILAVLADALRRAGRVREAASRLSELLLAFPTYEGQRLAQEQLADTYLELGDHQRAAELYAQLGDSDLSGDTDGSLRRRLARAHDRAGQFELSLSIYDRLLVEGITAGDSVHVARGTALSRLGRTEEAIEAYRRVRGTGPLTSSAALLAADLLFATGDYTAAARAYGPLAEETSAPPALVGRWVLSLFEQGQAEQTKKARDRFRKRFGKDQQPWAFLFELYEGRRRLAAREYDKAFELFAKLEDKATAVVADESTLGSAVAVDLARTVADPVGAAAYYAATTRWQQMRAEPSEEGAQVALKLQGDFLSAHGAGPFAPTVRLRLGDFNFALGTYRQSAGAYRDVLDGPQSSQSQRQEAIWKLLQCYQKLSEHDESLRLSRRLLSQFPDHPKRNSAEIEVGVIYEETGRYSEAIETLNQVLEWAEGDDAAEARYHIGQAYQKRGDYRRAITIYYEVSYHGAEATTNWIVSADFARARCHEELAEPAQARSVYDKIIRTAGASSEFGRLAQQRIDAL
;
A
#
# COMPACT_ATOMS: atom_id res chain seq x y z
N HIS A 1 8.46 36.93 -38.13
CA HIS A 1 7.85 35.67 -38.59
C HIS A 1 6.51 35.91 -39.27
N ASP A 2 5.58 36.67 -38.67
CA ASP A 2 4.25 36.88 -39.26
C ASP A 2 4.24 37.64 -40.61
N SER A 3 5.13 38.61 -40.79
CA SER A 3 5.27 39.34 -42.07
C SER A 3 5.71 38.45 -43.24
N LEU A 4 6.58 37.47 -42.97
CA LEU A 4 7.05 36.50 -43.97
C LEU A 4 5.98 35.46 -44.31
N ARG A 5 5.19 35.03 -43.31
CA ARG A 5 4.06 34.11 -43.50
C ARG A 5 2.96 34.74 -44.36
N SER A 6 2.64 36.02 -44.12
CA SER A 6 1.66 36.76 -44.93
C SER A 6 2.11 36.87 -46.38
N ALA A 7 3.35 37.28 -46.63
CA ALA A 7 3.90 37.38 -47.98
C ALA A 7 3.95 36.03 -48.72
N ALA A 8 4.32 34.94 -48.02
CA ALA A 8 4.30 33.59 -48.60
C ALA A 8 2.87 33.14 -48.95
N THR A 9 1.90 33.43 -48.09
CA THR A 9 0.48 33.10 -48.31
C THR A 9 -0.07 33.82 -49.54
N GLU A 10 0.24 35.11 -49.70
CA GLU A 10 -0.12 35.90 -50.88
C GLU A 10 0.52 35.35 -52.15
N ALA A 11 1.80 34.98 -52.12
CA ALA A 11 2.50 34.40 -53.26
C ALA A 11 1.92 33.03 -53.68
N TYR A 12 1.61 32.15 -52.73
CA TYR A 12 0.96 30.87 -53.03
C TYR A 12 -0.44 31.05 -53.59
N ALA A 13 -1.25 31.96 -53.03
CA ALA A 13 -2.59 32.25 -53.51
C ALA A 13 -2.58 32.86 -54.92
N LEU A 14 -1.62 33.75 -55.21
CA LEU A 14 -1.45 34.35 -56.54
C LEU A 14 -1.10 33.28 -57.58
N LEU A 15 -0.15 32.40 -57.29
CA LEU A 15 0.24 31.31 -58.20
C LEU A 15 -0.95 30.41 -58.54
N LEU A 16 -1.76 30.04 -57.55
CA LEU A 16 -2.93 29.19 -57.76
C LEU A 16 -4.05 29.90 -58.55
N LYS A 17 -4.15 31.23 -58.42
CA LYS A 17 -5.11 32.06 -59.16
C LYS A 17 -4.69 32.24 -60.62
N GLU A 18 -3.40 32.43 -60.89
CA GLU A 18 -2.88 32.68 -62.23
C GLU A 18 -2.63 31.40 -63.03
N SER A 19 -2.32 30.27 -62.38
CA SER A 19 -2.01 29.01 -63.06
C SER A 19 -2.27 27.79 -62.17
N ALA A 20 -3.53 27.37 -62.07
CA ALA A 20 -3.95 26.21 -61.29
C ALA A 20 -3.31 24.87 -61.72
N GLY A 21 -2.85 24.76 -62.97
CA GLY A 21 -2.13 23.60 -63.52
C GLY A 21 -0.61 23.71 -63.49
N HIS A 22 -0.05 24.71 -62.79
CA HIS A 22 1.40 24.91 -62.71
C HIS A 22 2.09 23.73 -61.98
N PRO A 23 3.32 23.31 -62.37
CA PRO A 23 4.04 22.22 -61.68
C PRO A 23 4.28 22.43 -60.18
N LEU A 24 4.19 23.67 -59.70
CA LEU A 24 4.32 24.03 -58.28
C LEU A 24 2.97 24.21 -57.57
N ALA A 25 1.83 24.01 -58.24
CA ALA A 25 0.52 24.19 -57.65
C ALA A 25 0.31 23.28 -56.43
N GLU A 26 0.78 22.03 -56.48
CA GLU A 26 0.73 21.09 -55.34
C GLU A 26 1.51 21.63 -54.13
N ARG A 27 2.74 22.10 -54.36
CA ARG A 27 3.60 22.67 -53.31
C ARG A 27 3.02 23.96 -52.72
N ALA A 28 2.36 24.78 -53.55
CA ALA A 28 1.68 25.99 -53.10
C ALA A 28 0.44 25.67 -52.24
N ARG A 29 -0.38 24.68 -52.62
CA ARG A 29 -1.50 24.19 -51.80
C ARG A 29 -1.01 23.63 -50.46
N PHE A 30 0.05 22.83 -50.47
CA PHE A 30 0.68 22.32 -49.26
C PHE A 30 1.21 23.47 -48.38
N GLY A 31 1.91 24.44 -48.96
CA GLY A 31 2.42 25.61 -48.24
C GLY A 31 1.33 26.48 -47.60
N LEU A 32 0.18 26.66 -48.28
CA LEU A 32 -0.99 27.34 -47.71
C LEU A 32 -1.54 26.58 -46.49
N ALA A 33 -1.62 25.25 -46.56
CA ALA A 33 -2.11 24.45 -45.44
C ALA A 33 -1.16 24.48 -44.23
N VAL A 34 0.16 24.44 -44.47
CA VAL A 34 1.18 24.62 -43.41
C VAL A 34 1.03 26.00 -42.76
N ASN A 35 0.91 27.07 -43.57
CA ASN A 35 0.70 28.43 -43.04
C ASN A 35 -0.60 28.56 -42.23
N ALA A 36 -1.68 27.89 -42.67
CA ALA A 36 -2.94 27.85 -41.94
C ALA A 36 -2.78 27.16 -40.57
N LEU A 37 -2.09 26.02 -40.52
CA LEU A 37 -1.79 25.30 -39.29
C LEU A 37 -0.95 26.14 -38.31
N GLU A 38 0.12 26.77 -38.80
CA GLU A 38 0.95 27.66 -37.98
C GLU A 38 0.21 28.93 -37.52
N GLY A 39 -0.79 29.37 -38.29
CA GLY A 39 -1.70 30.46 -37.94
C GLY A 39 -2.78 30.06 -36.92
N GLY A 40 -2.80 28.81 -36.46
CA GLY A 40 -3.76 28.29 -35.48
C GLY A 40 -5.05 27.74 -36.09
N ASN A 41 -5.21 27.76 -37.41
CA ASN A 41 -6.37 27.20 -38.11
C ASN A 41 -6.15 25.72 -38.43
N ALA A 42 -6.21 24.86 -37.40
CA ALA A 42 -5.99 23.43 -37.54
C ALA A 42 -7.05 22.75 -38.43
N GLU A 43 -8.34 23.09 -38.26
CA GLU A 43 -9.43 22.50 -39.07
C GLU A 43 -9.31 22.87 -40.55
N GLY A 44 -9.03 24.14 -40.87
CA GLY A 44 -8.82 24.55 -42.26
C GLY A 44 -7.59 23.90 -42.91
N ALA A 45 -6.54 23.62 -42.12
CA ALA A 45 -5.39 22.86 -42.59
C ALA A 45 -5.75 21.38 -42.84
N ILE A 46 -6.54 20.76 -41.95
CA ILE A 46 -7.02 19.37 -42.11
C ILE A 46 -7.82 19.22 -43.41
N ASP A 47 -8.77 20.11 -43.67
CA ASP A 47 -9.59 20.09 -44.88
C ASP A 47 -8.71 20.21 -46.13
N SER A 48 -7.83 21.22 -46.15
CA SER A 48 -6.94 21.49 -47.28
C SER A 48 -5.97 20.33 -47.55
N LEU A 49 -5.40 19.71 -46.51
CA LEU A 49 -4.48 18.58 -46.63
C LEU A 49 -5.20 17.29 -47.01
N THR A 50 -6.42 17.08 -46.52
CA THR A 50 -7.23 15.90 -46.87
C THR A 50 -7.63 15.94 -48.34
N THR A 51 -8.07 17.09 -48.85
CA THR A 51 -8.34 17.28 -50.28
C THR A 51 -7.08 17.11 -51.11
N LEU A 52 -5.96 17.72 -50.69
CA LEU A 52 -4.70 17.59 -51.41
C LEU A 52 -4.24 16.12 -51.48
N LEU A 53 -4.38 15.36 -50.41
CA LEU A 53 -4.02 13.94 -50.37
C LEU A 53 -4.86 13.09 -51.35
N GLN A 54 -6.14 13.45 -51.56
CA GLN A 54 -7.03 12.78 -52.52
C GLN A 54 -6.69 13.15 -53.98
N ASP A 55 -6.30 14.39 -54.22
CA ASP A 55 -6.01 14.92 -55.56
C ASP A 55 -4.69 14.39 -56.15
N VAL A 56 -3.72 14.01 -55.30
CA VAL A 56 -2.35 13.68 -55.73
C VAL A 56 -1.84 12.31 -55.26
N PRO A 57 -2.52 11.19 -55.59
CA PRO A 57 -2.08 9.86 -55.19
C PRO A 57 -0.71 9.53 -55.81
N GLY A 58 0.26 9.13 -54.98
CA GLY A 58 1.61 8.78 -55.42
C GLY A 58 2.55 9.96 -55.68
N SER A 59 2.15 11.19 -55.33
CA SER A 59 3.05 12.35 -55.36
C SER A 59 4.20 12.19 -54.37
N GLN A 60 5.37 12.74 -54.71
CA GLN A 60 6.54 12.77 -53.82
C GLN A 60 6.28 13.56 -52.52
N LEU A 61 5.22 14.38 -52.48
CA LEU A 61 4.80 15.15 -51.30
C LEU A 61 3.93 14.35 -50.33
N GLN A 62 3.46 13.16 -50.71
CA GLN A 62 2.52 12.38 -49.91
C GLN A 62 3.03 12.10 -48.47
N PRO A 63 4.32 11.77 -48.24
CA PRO A 63 4.85 11.59 -46.88
C PRO A 63 4.77 12.88 -46.04
N GLN A 64 5.11 14.04 -46.62
CA GLN A 64 5.05 15.33 -45.92
C GLN A 64 3.61 15.76 -45.65
N ILE A 65 2.69 15.49 -46.58
CA ILE A 65 1.25 15.75 -46.38
C ILE A 65 0.72 14.93 -45.21
N LEU A 66 1.01 13.63 -45.16
CA LEU A 66 0.59 12.76 -44.05
C LEU A 66 1.16 13.22 -42.71
N ALA A 67 2.44 13.60 -42.66
CA ALA A 67 3.08 14.09 -41.44
C ALA A 67 2.43 15.39 -40.92
N VAL A 68 2.22 16.39 -41.79
CA VAL A 68 1.59 17.66 -41.41
C VAL A 68 0.11 17.47 -41.08
N LEU A 69 -0.60 16.60 -41.81
CA LEU A 69 -2.00 16.27 -41.53
C LEU A 69 -2.14 15.63 -40.15
N ALA A 70 -1.24 14.72 -39.78
CA ALA A 70 -1.24 14.15 -38.44
C ALA A 70 -0.99 15.19 -37.35
N ASP A 71 -0.08 16.15 -37.53
CA ASP A 71 0.13 17.24 -36.57
C ASP A 71 -1.11 18.14 -36.47
N ALA A 72 -1.75 18.45 -37.60
CA ALA A 72 -3.00 19.21 -37.63
C ALA A 72 -4.14 18.50 -36.88
N LEU A 73 -4.31 17.19 -37.13
CA LEU A 73 -5.28 16.35 -36.42
C LEU A 73 -5.01 16.29 -34.92
N ARG A 74 -3.74 16.17 -34.49
CA ARG A 74 -3.37 16.17 -33.07
C ARG A 74 -3.71 17.51 -32.41
N ARG A 75 -3.38 18.64 -33.05
CA ARG A 75 -3.71 19.99 -32.54
C ARG A 75 -5.21 20.29 -32.48
N ALA A 76 -6.00 19.68 -33.36
CA ALA A 76 -7.47 19.71 -33.32
C ALA A 76 -8.07 18.75 -32.28
N GLY A 77 -7.26 17.99 -31.52
CA GLY A 77 -7.73 17.00 -30.55
C GLY A 77 -8.22 15.69 -31.17
N ARG A 78 -8.06 15.51 -32.49
CA ARG A 78 -8.42 14.29 -33.24
C ARG A 78 -7.29 13.26 -33.16
N VAL A 79 -6.87 12.93 -31.93
CA VAL A 79 -5.65 12.17 -31.62
C VAL A 79 -5.65 10.76 -32.24
N ARG A 80 -6.81 10.09 -32.31
CA ARG A 80 -6.92 8.75 -32.92
C ARG A 80 -6.68 8.78 -34.43
N GLU A 81 -7.16 9.82 -35.10
CA GLU A 81 -6.95 9.99 -36.55
C GLU A 81 -5.50 10.37 -36.84
N ALA A 82 -4.89 11.20 -35.99
CA ALA A 82 -3.47 11.52 -36.07
C ALA A 82 -2.59 10.25 -35.99
N ALA A 83 -2.86 9.37 -35.02
CA ALA A 83 -2.15 8.09 -34.90
C ALA A 83 -2.32 7.20 -36.14
N SER A 84 -3.53 7.19 -36.74
CA SER A 84 -3.80 6.46 -37.97
C SER A 84 -2.96 6.98 -39.15
N ARG A 85 -2.89 8.31 -39.34
CA ARG A 85 -2.09 8.93 -40.40
C ARG A 85 -0.58 8.75 -40.23
N LEU A 86 -0.09 8.78 -39.00
CA LEU A 86 1.32 8.48 -38.70
C LEU A 86 1.64 6.99 -38.94
N SER A 87 0.73 6.09 -38.58
CA SER A 87 0.89 4.65 -38.85
C SER A 87 0.89 4.36 -40.35
N GLU A 88 0.01 5.02 -41.12
CA GLU A 88 -0.03 4.97 -42.58
C GLU A 88 1.29 5.47 -43.19
N LEU A 89 1.79 6.63 -42.74
CA LEU A 89 3.05 7.21 -43.18
C LEU A 89 4.21 6.23 -43.00
N LEU A 90 4.35 5.66 -41.80
CA LEU A 90 5.45 4.77 -41.44
C LEU A 90 5.39 3.42 -42.17
N LEU A 91 4.18 2.94 -42.47
CA LEU A 91 3.98 1.68 -43.19
C LEU A 91 4.20 1.83 -44.71
N ALA A 92 3.66 2.89 -45.30
CA ALA A 92 3.70 3.11 -46.75
C ALA A 92 5.03 3.72 -47.23
N PHE A 93 5.73 4.48 -46.38
CA PHE A 93 6.94 5.22 -46.74
C PHE A 93 8.11 4.93 -45.78
N PRO A 94 8.65 3.69 -45.77
CA PRO A 94 9.70 3.28 -44.82
C PRO A 94 11.05 3.99 -45.05
N THR A 95 11.25 4.65 -46.19
CA THR A 95 12.47 5.43 -46.51
C THR A 95 12.26 6.93 -46.40
N TYR A 96 11.19 7.38 -45.74
CA TYR A 96 10.91 8.80 -45.53
C TYR A 96 12.00 9.42 -44.64
N GLU A 97 12.59 10.54 -45.08
CA GLU A 97 13.67 11.22 -44.35
C GLU A 97 13.27 11.59 -42.91
N GLY A 98 12.00 11.95 -42.69
CA GLY A 98 11.44 12.25 -41.37
C GLY A 98 10.91 11.04 -40.59
N GLN A 99 11.29 9.81 -40.93
CA GLN A 99 10.76 8.58 -40.31
C GLN A 99 10.92 8.58 -38.78
N ARG A 100 12.10 8.96 -38.27
CA ARG A 100 12.36 9.02 -36.82
C ARG A 100 11.41 9.99 -36.13
N LEU A 101 11.26 11.21 -36.68
CA LEU A 101 10.36 12.21 -36.13
C LEU A 101 8.90 11.72 -36.17
N ALA A 102 8.49 11.03 -37.23
CA ALA A 102 7.15 10.46 -37.33
C ALA A 102 6.93 9.32 -36.31
N GLN A 103 7.95 8.50 -36.02
CA GLN A 103 7.90 7.49 -34.95
C GLN A 103 7.79 8.14 -33.56
N GLU A 104 8.56 9.19 -33.30
CA GLU A 104 8.47 9.95 -32.04
C GLU A 104 7.09 10.59 -31.88
N GLN A 105 6.56 11.23 -32.94
CA GLN A 105 5.22 11.79 -32.94
C GLN A 105 4.14 10.71 -32.73
N LEU A 106 4.30 9.52 -33.32
CA LEU A 106 3.37 8.41 -33.13
C LEU A 106 3.40 7.92 -31.68
N ALA A 107 4.58 7.77 -31.08
CA ALA A 107 4.74 7.40 -29.68
C ALA A 107 4.12 8.44 -28.73
N ASP A 108 4.37 9.73 -28.97
CA ASP A 108 3.74 10.84 -28.23
C ASP A 108 2.20 10.79 -28.38
N THR A 109 1.70 10.49 -29.58
CA THR A 109 0.26 10.37 -29.86
C THR A 109 -0.34 9.17 -29.13
N TYR A 110 0.36 8.03 -29.05
CA TYR A 110 -0.10 6.88 -28.25
C TYR A 110 -0.12 7.19 -26.75
N LEU A 111 0.83 7.97 -26.23
CA LEU A 111 0.77 8.46 -24.85
C LEU A 111 -0.47 9.31 -24.59
N GLU A 112 -0.79 10.23 -25.50
CA GLU A 112 -1.99 11.08 -25.42
C GLU A 112 -3.29 10.24 -25.50
N LEU A 113 -3.30 9.16 -26.29
CA LEU A 113 -4.42 8.22 -26.40
C LEU A 113 -4.62 7.31 -25.18
N GLY A 114 -3.64 7.22 -24.29
CA GLY A 114 -3.65 6.26 -23.19
C GLY A 114 -3.11 4.88 -23.54
N ASP A 115 -2.61 4.67 -24.77
CA ASP A 115 -1.98 3.40 -25.20
C ASP A 115 -0.50 3.38 -24.77
N HIS A 116 -0.29 3.31 -23.46
CA HIS A 116 1.01 3.45 -22.82
C HIS A 116 2.01 2.36 -23.22
N GLN A 117 1.51 1.16 -23.53
CA GLN A 117 2.34 0.03 -23.90
C GLN A 117 2.92 0.20 -25.31
N ARG A 118 2.11 0.55 -26.31
CA ARG A 118 2.62 0.85 -27.67
C ARG A 118 3.55 2.05 -27.70
N ALA A 119 3.26 3.08 -26.90
CA ALA A 119 4.16 4.21 -26.76
C ALA A 119 5.54 3.78 -26.24
N ALA A 120 5.58 2.96 -25.18
CA ALA A 120 6.83 2.44 -24.62
C ALA A 120 7.60 1.59 -25.63
N GLU A 121 6.92 0.71 -26.37
CA GLU A 121 7.54 -0.12 -27.41
C GLU A 121 8.21 0.73 -28.49
N LEU A 122 7.55 1.78 -28.99
CA LEU A 122 8.12 2.68 -30.00
C LEU A 122 9.31 3.48 -29.46
N TYR A 123 9.23 4.03 -28.25
CA TYR A 123 10.38 4.74 -27.68
C TYR A 123 11.58 3.82 -27.43
N ALA A 124 11.35 2.56 -27.04
CA ALA A 124 12.43 1.58 -26.88
C ALA A 124 13.12 1.28 -28.22
N GLN A 125 12.35 1.03 -29.28
CA GLN A 125 12.89 0.82 -30.63
C GLN A 125 13.71 2.03 -31.14
N LEU A 126 13.23 3.24 -30.86
CA LEU A 126 13.94 4.48 -31.18
C LEU A 126 15.26 4.64 -30.42
N GLY A 127 15.33 4.14 -29.19
CA GLY A 127 16.53 4.18 -28.35
C GLY A 127 17.60 3.17 -28.79
N ASP A 128 17.18 1.97 -29.21
CA ASP A 128 18.10 0.91 -29.64
C ASP A 128 18.74 1.18 -31.00
N SER A 129 18.02 1.91 -31.87
CA SER A 129 18.46 2.20 -33.25
C SER A 129 19.48 3.35 -33.35
N ASP A 130 19.50 4.28 -32.39
CA ASP A 130 20.45 5.41 -32.38
C ASP A 130 20.63 5.99 -30.97
N LEU A 131 21.59 5.42 -30.23
CA LEU A 131 22.01 5.90 -28.92
C LEU A 131 22.68 7.29 -28.99
N SER A 132 23.20 7.70 -30.15
CA SER A 132 23.93 8.97 -30.30
C SER A 132 22.99 10.18 -30.33
N GLY A 133 21.70 9.97 -30.64
CA GLY A 133 20.67 11.00 -30.65
C GLY A 133 20.05 11.35 -29.29
N ASP A 134 20.28 10.57 -28.23
CA ASP A 134 19.66 10.76 -26.90
C ASP A 134 20.68 11.22 -25.83
N THR A 135 21.60 12.11 -26.20
CA THR A 135 22.65 12.62 -25.29
C THR A 135 22.08 13.38 -24.09
N ASP A 136 20.92 14.02 -24.25
CA ASP A 136 20.25 14.76 -23.19
C ASP A 136 19.24 13.90 -22.40
N GLY A 137 19.10 12.61 -22.76
CA GLY A 137 18.19 11.64 -22.14
C GLY A 137 16.70 11.93 -22.34
N SER A 138 16.32 12.81 -23.27
CA SER A 138 14.93 13.18 -23.50
C SER A 138 14.05 12.02 -23.96
N LEU A 139 14.56 11.14 -24.84
CA LEU A 139 13.84 9.96 -25.32
C LEU A 139 13.66 8.94 -24.20
N ARG A 140 14.75 8.63 -23.48
CA ARG A 140 14.68 7.73 -22.31
C ARG A 140 13.76 8.25 -21.20
N ARG A 141 13.68 9.56 -20.98
CA ARG A 141 12.67 10.15 -20.07
C ARG A 141 11.24 9.94 -20.55
N ARG A 142 10.95 10.02 -21.86
CA ARG A 142 9.62 9.75 -22.42
C ARG A 142 9.27 8.26 -22.29
N LEU A 143 10.23 7.37 -22.55
CA LEU A 143 10.09 5.93 -22.32
C LEU A 143 9.76 5.61 -20.86
N ALA A 144 10.53 6.17 -19.92
CA ALA A 144 10.27 5.99 -18.49
C ALA A 144 8.87 6.49 -18.10
N ARG A 145 8.45 7.66 -18.61
CA ARG A 145 7.09 8.18 -18.41
C ARG A 145 6.02 7.26 -19.00
N ALA A 146 6.27 6.63 -20.14
CA ALA A 146 5.37 5.65 -20.74
C ALA A 146 5.21 4.43 -19.81
N HIS A 147 6.32 3.90 -19.29
CA HIS A 147 6.30 2.82 -18.29
C HIS A 147 5.57 3.23 -17.00
N ASP A 148 5.80 4.45 -16.48
CA ASP A 148 5.08 4.97 -15.32
C ASP A 148 3.56 5.02 -15.55
N ARG A 149 3.12 5.39 -16.75
CA ARG A 149 1.70 5.44 -17.11
C ARG A 149 1.11 4.05 -17.35
N ALA A 150 1.93 3.10 -17.82
CA ALA A 150 1.58 1.68 -17.94
C ALA A 150 1.58 0.93 -16.58
N GLY A 151 1.94 1.58 -15.47
CA GLY A 151 2.03 0.94 -14.15
C GLY A 151 3.32 0.11 -13.95
N GLN A 152 4.26 0.18 -14.88
CA GLN A 152 5.52 -0.57 -14.86
C GLN A 152 6.62 0.24 -14.14
N PHE A 153 6.40 0.52 -12.86
CA PHE A 153 7.24 1.45 -12.09
C PHE A 153 8.69 1.00 -11.92
N GLU A 154 8.96 -0.30 -11.84
CA GLU A 154 10.34 -0.82 -11.77
C GLU A 154 11.13 -0.56 -13.05
N LEU A 155 10.50 -0.75 -14.22
CA LEU A 155 11.15 -0.45 -15.50
C LEU A 155 11.44 1.05 -15.63
N SER A 156 10.47 1.88 -15.27
CA SER A 156 10.64 3.34 -15.23
C SER A 156 11.78 3.77 -14.31
N LEU A 157 11.80 3.25 -13.08
CA LEU A 157 12.85 3.52 -12.10
C LEU A 157 14.24 3.15 -12.63
N SER A 158 14.38 1.98 -13.26
CA SER A 158 15.65 1.54 -13.84
C SER A 158 16.19 2.50 -14.91
N ILE A 159 15.30 3.18 -15.65
CA ILE A 159 15.69 4.16 -16.67
C ILE A 159 16.13 5.46 -15.99
N TYR A 160 15.39 5.95 -15.00
CA TYR A 160 15.78 7.16 -14.26
C TYR A 160 17.10 6.97 -13.51
N ASP A 161 17.34 5.79 -12.92
CA ASP A 161 18.61 5.47 -12.27
C ASP A 161 19.78 5.52 -13.26
N ARG A 162 19.64 4.93 -14.46
CA ARG A 162 20.65 4.99 -15.52
C ARG A 162 20.93 6.42 -15.97
N LEU A 163 19.89 7.22 -16.18
CA LEU A 163 20.02 8.63 -16.55
C LEU A 163 20.81 9.42 -15.50
N LEU A 164 20.55 9.19 -14.21
CA LEU A 164 21.28 9.86 -13.13
C LEU A 164 22.73 9.41 -13.01
N VAL A 165 23.02 8.12 -13.24
CA VAL A 165 24.41 7.61 -13.30
C VAL A 165 25.21 8.28 -14.42
N GLU A 166 24.56 8.57 -15.54
CA GLU A 166 25.14 9.32 -16.66
C GLU A 166 25.23 10.84 -16.42
N GLY A 167 24.78 11.32 -15.26
CA GLY A 167 24.79 12.75 -14.91
C GLY A 167 23.64 13.56 -15.54
N ILE A 168 22.65 12.91 -16.15
CA ILE A 168 21.51 13.55 -16.80
C ILE A 168 20.41 13.80 -15.76
N THR A 169 20.35 15.03 -15.24
CA THR A 169 19.31 15.43 -14.25
C THR A 169 18.13 16.15 -14.90
N ALA A 170 18.33 16.74 -16.08
CA ALA A 170 17.35 17.55 -16.81
C ALA A 170 16.67 18.61 -15.93
N GLY A 171 17.49 19.47 -15.31
CA GLY A 171 17.01 20.50 -14.38
C GLY A 171 16.31 19.90 -13.16
N ASP A 172 16.84 18.79 -12.64
CA ASP A 172 16.31 17.99 -11.51
C ASP A 172 14.97 17.29 -11.75
N SER A 173 14.37 17.39 -12.94
CA SER A 173 13.12 16.70 -13.26
C SER A 173 13.23 15.18 -13.17
N VAL A 174 14.41 14.61 -13.42
CA VAL A 174 14.67 13.18 -13.28
C VAL A 174 14.61 12.76 -11.80
N HIS A 175 15.11 13.57 -10.88
CA HIS A 175 15.03 13.28 -9.44
C HIS A 175 13.58 13.26 -8.94
N VAL A 176 12.74 14.18 -9.42
CA VAL A 176 11.30 14.20 -9.08
C VAL A 176 10.57 12.98 -9.67
N ALA A 177 10.82 12.65 -10.92
CA ALA A 177 10.21 11.50 -11.57
C ALA A 177 10.63 10.17 -10.89
N ARG A 178 11.91 10.03 -10.57
CA ARG A 178 12.45 8.92 -9.76
C ARG A 178 11.75 8.82 -8.40
N GLY A 179 11.65 9.92 -7.66
CA GLY A 179 10.96 9.95 -6.36
C GLY A 179 9.49 9.56 -6.46
N THR A 180 8.84 9.93 -7.56
CA THR A 180 7.43 9.55 -7.83
C THR A 180 7.30 8.06 -8.10
N ALA A 181 8.18 7.47 -8.92
CA ALA A 181 8.20 6.03 -9.18
C ALA A 181 8.47 5.23 -7.89
N LEU A 182 9.48 5.64 -7.10
CA LEU A 182 9.80 5.01 -5.81
C LEU A 182 8.64 5.08 -4.81
N SER A 183 7.96 6.22 -4.75
CA SER A 183 6.76 6.40 -3.91
C SER A 183 5.65 5.41 -4.30
N ARG A 184 5.40 5.22 -5.59
CA ARG A 184 4.41 4.24 -6.09
C ARG A 184 4.79 2.79 -5.83
N LEU A 185 6.09 2.50 -5.70
CA LEU A 185 6.63 1.20 -5.29
C LEU A 185 6.62 0.99 -3.76
N GLY A 186 6.19 1.98 -2.97
CA GLY A 186 6.25 1.91 -1.51
C GLY A 186 7.66 2.07 -0.92
N ARG A 187 8.66 2.43 -1.74
CA ARG A 187 10.06 2.68 -1.32
C ARG A 187 10.20 4.10 -0.79
N THR A 188 9.50 4.39 0.31
CA THR A 188 9.27 5.75 0.81
C THR A 188 10.57 6.50 1.15
N GLU A 189 11.51 5.87 1.85
CA GLU A 189 12.75 6.53 2.27
C GLU A 189 13.58 7.00 1.07
N GLU A 190 13.73 6.12 0.07
CA GLU A 190 14.43 6.44 -1.18
C GLU A 190 13.70 7.51 -2.00
N ALA A 191 12.37 7.49 -1.98
CA ALA A 191 11.55 8.52 -2.62
C ALA A 191 11.81 9.91 -2.00
N ILE A 192 11.81 9.99 -0.66
CA ILE A 192 12.10 11.23 0.07
C ILE A 192 13.53 11.70 -0.22
N GLU A 193 14.51 10.79 -0.26
CA GLU A 193 15.88 11.17 -0.65
C GLU A 193 15.94 11.72 -2.07
N ALA A 194 15.28 11.07 -3.02
CA ALA A 194 15.22 11.53 -4.41
C ALA A 194 14.67 12.95 -4.52
N TYR A 195 13.56 13.27 -3.83
CA TYR A 195 13.03 14.62 -3.79
C TYR A 195 13.99 15.63 -3.14
N ARG A 196 14.71 15.23 -2.08
CA ARG A 196 15.71 16.08 -1.42
C ARG A 196 16.95 16.35 -2.28
N ARG A 197 17.19 15.58 -3.34
CA ARG A 197 18.29 15.82 -4.30
C ARG A 197 17.98 16.96 -5.28
N VAL A 198 16.73 17.43 -5.35
CA VAL A 198 16.39 18.63 -6.12
C VAL A 198 17.03 19.87 -5.49
N ARG A 199 17.88 20.57 -6.24
CA ARG A 199 18.70 21.71 -5.81
C ARG A 199 18.40 23.00 -6.56
N GLY A 200 17.63 22.93 -7.65
CA GLY A 200 17.23 24.09 -8.44
C GLY A 200 16.44 25.13 -7.64
N THR A 201 16.12 26.24 -8.29
CA THR A 201 15.19 27.26 -7.78
C THR A 201 13.92 27.27 -8.61
N GLY A 202 12.79 27.65 -8.00
CA GLY A 202 11.51 27.78 -8.69
C GLY A 202 10.49 26.68 -8.36
N PRO A 203 9.40 26.57 -9.15
CA PRO A 203 8.24 25.75 -8.81
C PRO A 203 8.53 24.25 -8.63
N LEU A 204 9.51 23.71 -9.37
CA LEU A 204 9.91 22.31 -9.26
C LEU A 204 10.46 21.97 -7.87
N THR A 205 11.23 22.88 -7.28
CA THR A 205 11.82 22.71 -5.95
C THR A 205 10.75 22.73 -4.86
N SER A 206 9.83 23.70 -4.91
CA SER A 206 8.69 23.73 -3.97
C SER A 206 7.80 22.50 -4.13
N SER A 207 7.58 22.02 -5.37
CA SER A 207 6.83 20.79 -5.64
C SER A 207 7.51 19.54 -5.08
N ALA A 208 8.82 19.38 -5.28
CA ALA A 208 9.59 18.26 -4.73
C ALA A 208 9.61 18.28 -3.19
N ALA A 209 9.81 19.46 -2.60
CA ALA A 209 9.75 19.65 -1.16
C ALA A 209 8.37 19.30 -0.59
N LEU A 210 7.30 19.67 -1.28
CA LEU A 210 5.93 19.32 -0.91
C LEU A 210 5.71 17.81 -0.97
N LEU A 211 6.12 17.14 -2.06
CA LEU A 211 6.01 15.68 -2.19
C LEU A 211 6.76 14.95 -1.08
N ALA A 212 7.95 15.43 -0.70
CA ALA A 212 8.69 14.87 0.42
C ALA A 212 7.97 15.10 1.77
N ALA A 213 7.44 16.30 2.01
CA ALA A 213 6.71 16.63 3.23
C ALA A 213 5.41 15.82 3.37
N ASP A 214 4.70 15.64 2.25
CA ASP A 214 3.50 14.82 2.12
C ASP A 214 3.79 13.35 2.46
N LEU A 215 4.88 12.78 1.94
CA LEU A 215 5.31 11.41 2.30
C LEU A 215 5.68 11.29 3.78
N LEU A 216 6.46 12.22 4.32
CA LEU A 216 6.83 12.22 5.75
C LEU A 216 5.62 12.29 6.67
N PHE A 217 4.62 13.09 6.28
CA PHE A 217 3.36 13.19 6.98
C PHE A 217 2.58 11.87 6.93
N ALA A 218 2.46 11.27 5.74
CA ALA A 218 1.74 10.01 5.55
C ALA A 218 2.39 8.84 6.29
N THR A 219 3.72 8.83 6.45
CA THR A 219 4.44 7.81 7.23
C THR A 219 4.54 8.11 8.73
N GLY A 220 3.95 9.22 9.20
CA GLY A 220 3.92 9.57 10.62
C GLY A 220 5.21 10.17 11.18
N ASP A 221 6.21 10.50 10.35
CA ASP A 221 7.36 11.30 10.77
C ASP A 221 6.96 12.78 10.82
N TYR A 222 6.11 13.11 11.79
CA TYR A 222 5.57 14.46 11.97
C TYR A 222 6.66 15.48 12.30
N THR A 223 7.79 15.04 12.85
CA THR A 223 8.94 15.89 13.17
C THR A 223 9.59 16.42 11.89
N ALA A 224 9.97 15.51 11.00
CA ALA A 224 10.54 15.89 9.72
C ALA A 224 9.50 16.56 8.81
N ALA A 225 8.24 16.11 8.85
CA ALA A 225 7.15 16.70 8.08
C ALA A 225 6.95 18.18 8.42
N ALA A 226 6.86 18.58 9.70
CA ALA A 226 6.65 19.99 10.01
C ALA A 226 7.83 20.88 9.63
N ARG A 227 9.06 20.35 9.69
CA ARG A 227 10.26 21.07 9.21
C ARG A 227 10.19 21.29 7.70
N ALA A 228 9.76 20.28 6.94
CA ALA A 228 9.64 20.35 5.49
C ALA A 228 8.48 21.26 5.04
N TYR A 229 7.34 21.21 5.74
CA TYR A 229 6.21 22.08 5.45
C TYR A 229 6.43 23.54 5.83
N GLY A 230 7.21 23.83 6.88
CA GLY A 230 7.35 25.19 7.44
C GLY A 230 7.64 26.28 6.40
N PRO A 231 8.71 26.16 5.60
CA PRO A 231 9.03 27.13 4.55
C PRO A 231 7.92 27.25 3.48
N LEU A 232 7.31 26.13 3.10
CA LEU A 232 6.23 26.11 2.10
C LEU A 232 4.94 26.76 2.62
N ALA A 233 4.63 26.55 3.90
CA ALA A 233 3.48 27.15 4.58
C ALA A 233 3.65 28.66 4.78
N GLU A 234 4.89 29.17 4.68
CA GLU A 234 5.19 30.59 4.75
C GLU A 234 4.82 31.35 3.47
N GLU A 235 4.75 30.68 2.33
CA GLU A 235 4.40 31.29 1.05
C GLU A 235 2.96 31.84 1.04
N THR A 236 2.77 33.04 0.48
CA THR A 236 1.46 33.70 0.34
C THR A 236 0.49 32.94 -0.57
N SER A 237 0.99 32.06 -1.43
CA SER A 237 0.22 31.18 -2.32
C SER A 237 -0.13 29.82 -1.70
N ALA A 238 0.45 29.45 -0.54
CA ALA A 238 0.25 28.12 0.03
C ALA A 238 -1.23 27.79 0.31
N PRO A 239 -1.75 26.64 -0.17
CA PRO A 239 -3.16 26.30 0.01
C PRO A 239 -3.49 25.94 1.47
N PRO A 240 -4.78 26.03 1.89
CA PRO A 240 -5.20 25.63 3.23
C PRO A 240 -4.76 24.20 3.59
N ALA A 241 -4.83 23.27 2.64
CA ALA A 241 -4.46 21.87 2.84
C ALA A 241 -3.01 21.69 3.34
N LEU A 242 -2.08 22.41 2.73
CA LEU A 242 -0.65 22.38 3.10
C LEU A 242 -0.45 22.96 4.50
N VAL A 243 -0.98 24.16 4.75
CA VAL A 243 -0.82 24.83 6.04
C VAL A 243 -1.52 24.05 7.15
N GLY A 244 -2.65 23.40 6.85
CA GLY A 244 -3.37 22.54 7.77
C GLY A 244 -2.54 21.33 8.20
N ARG A 245 -1.97 20.58 7.26
CA ARG A 245 -1.09 19.42 7.54
C ARG A 245 0.17 19.83 8.31
N TRP A 246 0.72 21.01 8.03
CA TRP A 246 1.79 21.58 8.83
C TRP A 246 1.39 21.77 10.30
N VAL A 247 0.23 22.39 10.55
CA VAL A 247 -0.29 22.60 11.91
C VAL A 247 -0.54 21.25 12.62
N LEU A 248 -1.11 20.26 11.93
CA LEU A 248 -1.30 18.91 12.49
C LEU A 248 0.04 18.24 12.84
N SER A 249 1.06 18.40 12.00
CA SER A 249 2.41 17.90 12.29
C SER A 249 3.00 18.51 13.56
N LEU A 250 2.74 19.80 13.82
CA LEU A 250 3.17 20.48 15.05
C LEU A 250 2.40 20.01 16.30
N PHE A 251 1.10 19.68 16.15
CA PHE A 251 0.31 19.07 17.24
C PHE A 251 0.94 17.75 17.70
N GLU A 252 1.28 16.87 16.76
CA GLU A 252 1.86 15.54 17.05
C GLU A 252 3.25 15.66 17.70
N GLN A 253 4.06 16.66 17.33
CA GLN A 253 5.34 16.94 17.98
C GLN A 253 5.21 17.45 19.43
N GLY A 254 4.06 17.98 19.82
CA GLY A 254 3.85 18.56 21.15
C GLY A 254 4.45 19.96 21.36
N GLN A 255 4.76 20.68 20.29
CA GLN A 255 5.30 22.04 20.37
C GLN A 255 4.20 23.10 20.55
N ALA A 256 3.59 23.15 21.75
CA ALA A 256 2.38 23.93 22.03
C ALA A 256 2.45 25.40 21.54
N GLU A 257 3.56 26.10 21.77
CA GLU A 257 3.72 27.50 21.35
C GLU A 257 3.78 27.66 19.82
N GLN A 258 4.48 26.76 19.12
CA GLN A 258 4.55 26.80 17.66
C GLN A 258 3.20 26.43 17.04
N THR A 259 2.54 25.39 17.57
CA THR A 259 1.20 24.98 17.16
C THR A 259 0.19 26.11 17.31
N LYS A 260 0.20 26.81 18.45
CA LYS A 260 -0.67 27.97 18.70
C LYS A 260 -0.46 29.07 17.66
N LYS A 261 0.79 29.47 17.43
CA LYS A 261 1.14 30.49 16.42
C LYS A 261 0.72 30.07 15.01
N ALA A 262 0.99 28.83 14.63
CA ALA A 262 0.64 28.29 13.32
C ALA A 262 -0.88 28.23 13.12
N ARG A 263 -1.64 27.81 14.15
CA ARG A 263 -3.11 27.80 14.14
C ARG A 263 -3.69 29.21 14.02
N ASP A 264 -3.17 30.17 14.79
CA ASP A 264 -3.63 31.56 14.74
C ASP A 264 -3.35 32.18 13.36
N ARG A 265 -2.21 31.84 12.76
CA ARG A 265 -1.87 32.23 11.39
C ARG A 265 -2.85 31.63 10.38
N PHE A 266 -3.15 30.34 10.49
CA PHE A 266 -4.13 29.67 9.64
C PHE A 266 -5.49 30.38 9.71
N ARG A 267 -5.99 30.64 10.92
CA ARG A 267 -7.28 31.32 11.16
C ARG A 267 -7.31 32.73 10.56
N LYS A 268 -6.22 33.49 10.68
CA LYS A 268 -6.12 34.84 10.08
C LYS A 268 -6.15 34.80 8.55
N ARG A 269 -5.56 33.76 7.94
CA ARG A 269 -5.40 33.67 6.48
C ARG A 269 -6.62 33.07 5.77
N PHE A 270 -7.24 32.06 6.37
CA PHE A 270 -8.30 31.28 5.73
C PHE A 270 -9.65 31.37 6.43
N GLY A 271 -9.71 32.01 7.60
CA GLY A 271 -10.91 32.09 8.43
C GLY A 271 -10.90 31.07 9.57
N LYS A 272 -11.61 31.41 10.66
CA LYS A 272 -11.66 30.59 11.88
C LYS A 272 -12.53 29.32 11.75
N ASP A 273 -13.52 29.36 10.85
CA ASP A 273 -14.52 28.31 10.65
C ASP A 273 -14.24 27.45 9.40
N GLN A 274 -13.03 27.57 8.83
CA GLN A 274 -12.61 26.84 7.64
C GLN A 274 -12.61 25.33 7.92
N GLN A 275 -13.56 24.61 7.31
CA GLN A 275 -13.67 23.15 7.43
C GLN A 275 -12.78 22.41 6.42
N PRO A 276 -12.36 21.16 6.70
CA PRO A 276 -12.50 20.43 7.98
C PRO A 276 -11.44 20.83 9.03
N TRP A 277 -10.56 21.80 8.71
CA TRP A 277 -9.41 22.17 9.53
C TRP A 277 -9.77 22.69 10.92
N ALA A 278 -10.83 23.47 11.05
CA ALA A 278 -11.32 23.93 12.35
C ALA A 278 -11.67 22.74 13.27
N PHE A 279 -12.38 21.74 12.75
CA PHE A 279 -12.68 20.49 13.47
C PHE A 279 -11.40 19.71 13.81
N LEU A 280 -10.51 19.51 12.82
CA LEU A 280 -9.28 18.75 13.00
C LEU A 280 -8.35 19.36 14.06
N PHE A 281 -8.22 20.68 14.13
CA PHE A 281 -7.38 21.32 15.15
C PHE A 281 -7.90 21.12 16.56
N GLU A 282 -9.23 21.15 16.76
CA GLU A 282 -9.81 20.87 18.08
C GLU A 282 -9.70 19.37 18.41
N LEU A 283 -9.90 18.48 17.44
CA LEU A 283 -9.70 17.05 17.62
C LEU A 283 -8.26 16.73 18.05
N TYR A 284 -7.26 17.31 17.38
CA TYR A 284 -5.85 17.08 17.70
C TYR A 284 -5.44 17.71 19.03
N GLU A 285 -6.03 18.84 19.43
CA GLU A 285 -5.88 19.38 20.78
C GLU A 285 -6.40 18.37 21.84
N GLY A 286 -7.57 17.76 21.60
CA GLY A 286 -8.09 16.69 22.44
C GLY A 286 -7.15 15.49 22.52
N ARG A 287 -6.59 15.05 21.38
CA ARG A 287 -5.62 13.94 21.31
C ARG A 287 -4.33 14.27 22.08
N ARG A 288 -3.87 15.52 22.03
CA ARG A 288 -2.71 16.01 22.79
C ARG A 288 -2.94 15.96 24.30
N ARG A 289 -4.14 16.32 24.75
CA ARG A 289 -4.57 16.23 26.17
C ARG A 289 -4.68 14.78 26.62
N LEU A 290 -5.23 13.92 25.78
CA LEU A 290 -5.26 12.48 26.02
C LEU A 290 -3.83 11.92 26.18
N ALA A 291 -2.91 12.28 25.28
CA ALA A 291 -1.50 11.89 25.37
C ALA A 291 -0.80 12.43 26.63
N ALA A 292 -1.24 13.59 27.13
CA ALA A 292 -0.80 14.17 28.41
C ALA A 292 -1.51 13.57 29.64
N ARG A 293 -2.36 12.54 29.45
CA ARG A 293 -3.18 11.89 30.48
C ARG A 293 -4.18 12.83 31.19
N GLU A 294 -4.56 13.92 30.53
CA GLU A 294 -5.60 14.83 31.01
C GLU A 294 -7.00 14.31 30.59
N TYR A 295 -7.37 13.13 31.10
CA TYR A 295 -8.53 12.37 30.59
C TYR A 295 -9.86 13.14 30.65
N ASP A 296 -10.16 13.82 31.76
CA ASP A 296 -11.42 14.57 31.87
C ASP A 296 -11.51 15.72 30.87
N LYS A 297 -10.43 16.50 30.74
CA LYS A 297 -10.36 17.61 29.80
C LYS A 297 -10.45 17.12 28.35
N ALA A 298 -9.81 15.99 28.04
CA ALA A 298 -9.87 15.38 26.73
C ALA A 298 -11.29 14.88 26.42
N PHE A 299 -11.93 14.18 27.35
CA PHE A 299 -13.29 13.68 27.20
C PHE A 299 -14.30 14.80 26.99
N GLU A 300 -14.27 15.85 27.83
CA GLU A 300 -15.13 17.02 27.66
C GLU A 300 -14.96 17.70 26.30
N LEU A 301 -13.72 17.78 25.80
CA LEU A 301 -13.44 18.34 24.49
C LEU A 301 -14.07 17.49 23.40
N PHE A 302 -13.83 16.16 23.41
CA PHE A 302 -14.38 15.26 22.40
C PHE A 302 -15.90 15.22 22.42
N ALA A 303 -16.54 15.18 23.60
CA ALA A 303 -18.00 15.22 23.70
C ALA A 303 -18.59 16.53 23.12
N LYS A 304 -18.00 17.68 23.44
CA LYS A 304 -18.42 18.97 22.82
C LYS A 304 -18.15 19.01 21.32
N LEU A 305 -17.13 18.30 20.85
CA LEU A 305 -16.78 18.25 19.44
C LEU A 305 -17.75 17.36 18.67
N GLU A 306 -18.22 16.26 19.27
CA GLU A 306 -19.22 15.36 18.70
C GLU A 306 -20.52 16.10 18.36
N ASP A 307 -21.05 16.92 19.29
CA ASP A 307 -22.23 17.74 19.06
C ASP A 307 -22.06 18.69 17.85
N LYS A 308 -20.88 19.31 17.75
CA LYS A 308 -20.55 20.27 16.68
C LYS A 308 -20.21 19.60 15.35
N ALA A 309 -19.74 18.36 15.38
CA ALA A 309 -19.28 17.62 14.21
C ALA A 309 -20.41 17.33 13.22
N THR A 310 -21.66 17.35 13.66
CA THR A 310 -22.87 17.24 12.82
C THR A 310 -22.94 18.29 11.71
N ALA A 311 -22.31 19.45 11.90
CA ALA A 311 -22.28 20.55 10.92
C ALA A 311 -21.03 20.52 10.01
N VAL A 312 -20.13 19.55 10.17
CA VAL A 312 -18.89 19.46 9.39
C VAL A 312 -19.17 18.81 8.04
N VAL A 313 -18.78 19.50 6.96
CA VAL A 313 -18.86 18.93 5.61
C VAL A 313 -17.74 17.90 5.44
N ALA A 314 -18.11 16.63 5.27
CA ALA A 314 -17.20 15.54 5.00
C ALA A 314 -16.70 15.63 3.54
N ASP A 315 -15.55 16.26 3.33
CA ASP A 315 -14.89 16.33 2.02
C ASP A 315 -13.38 16.10 2.18
N GLU A 316 -12.95 14.87 1.89
CA GLU A 316 -11.54 14.48 1.95
C GLU A 316 -10.67 15.20 0.91
N SER A 317 -11.23 15.69 -0.20
CA SER A 317 -10.46 16.36 -1.25
C SER A 317 -9.79 17.65 -0.74
N THR A 318 -10.36 18.25 0.32
CA THR A 318 -9.83 19.44 0.99
C THR A 318 -8.52 19.19 1.75
N LEU A 319 -8.14 17.94 1.96
CA LEU A 319 -6.92 17.53 2.67
C LEU A 319 -5.67 17.55 1.77
N GLY A 320 -5.85 17.67 0.45
CA GLY A 320 -4.77 17.68 -0.53
C GLY A 320 -4.27 16.27 -0.89
N SER A 321 -3.06 16.19 -1.46
CA SER A 321 -2.43 14.92 -1.84
C SER A 321 -1.90 14.13 -0.62
N ALA A 322 -1.79 12.81 -0.73
CA ALA A 322 -1.12 11.96 0.26
C ALA A 322 -1.63 12.10 1.71
N VAL A 323 -2.93 11.89 1.90
CA VAL A 323 -3.59 11.93 3.20
C VAL A 323 -3.37 10.59 3.93
N ALA A 324 -2.97 10.64 5.19
CA ALA A 324 -2.94 9.46 6.04
C ALA A 324 -4.36 8.85 6.14
N VAL A 325 -4.48 7.53 6.01
CA VAL A 325 -5.78 6.83 5.98
C VAL A 325 -6.66 7.18 7.20
N ASP A 326 -6.06 7.28 8.38
CA ASP A 326 -6.80 7.63 9.60
C ASP A 326 -7.32 9.08 9.58
N LEU A 327 -6.57 10.00 8.97
CA LEU A 327 -7.01 11.38 8.81
C LEU A 327 -8.18 11.47 7.81
N ALA A 328 -8.11 10.72 6.70
CA ALA A 328 -9.21 10.62 5.74
C ALA A 328 -10.48 10.08 6.42
N ARG A 329 -10.36 8.95 7.13
CA ARG A 329 -11.45 8.36 7.93
C ARG A 329 -12.06 9.32 8.95
N THR A 330 -11.22 10.14 9.60
CA THR A 330 -11.67 11.18 10.54
C THR A 330 -12.53 12.25 9.85
N VAL A 331 -12.20 12.64 8.62
CA VAL A 331 -12.98 13.63 7.87
C VAL A 331 -14.22 13.02 7.21
N ALA A 332 -14.16 11.75 6.81
CA ALA A 332 -15.32 11.02 6.28
C ALA A 332 -16.43 10.83 7.32
N ASP A 333 -16.08 10.63 8.59
CA ASP A 333 -17.03 10.49 9.70
C ASP A 333 -16.59 11.33 10.91
N PRO A 334 -16.80 12.66 10.89
CA PRO A 334 -16.37 13.56 11.96
C PRO A 334 -17.06 13.28 13.29
N VAL A 335 -18.34 12.91 13.26
CA VAL A 335 -19.13 12.58 14.46
C VAL A 335 -18.61 11.27 15.06
N GLY A 336 -18.48 10.22 14.25
CA GLY A 336 -17.91 8.95 14.69
C GLY A 336 -16.47 9.08 15.16
N ALA A 337 -15.66 9.96 14.55
CA ALA A 337 -14.31 10.24 15.04
C ALA A 337 -14.33 10.84 16.45
N ALA A 338 -15.15 11.88 16.69
CA ALA A 338 -15.26 12.50 18.00
C ALA A 338 -15.76 11.52 19.08
N ALA A 339 -16.83 10.77 18.78
CA ALA A 339 -17.37 9.73 19.65
C ALA A 339 -16.34 8.63 19.95
N TYR A 340 -15.60 8.19 18.93
CA TYR A 340 -14.52 7.22 19.06
C TYR A 340 -13.43 7.70 20.03
N TYR A 341 -12.97 8.95 19.90
CA TYR A 341 -11.93 9.50 20.78
C TYR A 341 -12.45 9.75 22.20
N ALA A 342 -13.72 10.13 22.38
CA ALA A 342 -14.37 10.22 23.69
C ALA A 342 -14.39 8.85 24.39
N ALA A 343 -14.87 7.81 23.70
CA ALA A 343 -14.90 6.44 24.21
C ALA A 343 -13.47 5.92 24.50
N THR A 344 -12.52 6.19 23.60
CA THR A 344 -11.10 5.82 23.75
C THR A 344 -10.48 6.48 24.98
N THR A 345 -10.85 7.72 25.28
CA THR A 345 -10.32 8.45 26.44
C THR A 345 -10.66 7.75 27.75
N ARG A 346 -11.92 7.38 27.96
CA ARG A 346 -12.34 6.64 29.16
C ARG A 346 -11.80 5.22 29.21
N TRP A 347 -11.63 4.58 28.04
CA TRP A 347 -10.93 3.29 27.96
C TRP A 347 -9.47 3.38 28.42
N GLN A 348 -8.71 4.38 27.95
CA GLN A 348 -7.32 4.57 28.36
C GLN A 348 -7.20 4.95 29.83
N GLN A 349 -8.10 5.80 30.34
CA GLN A 349 -8.17 6.13 31.75
C GLN A 349 -8.37 4.88 32.60
N MET A 350 -9.37 4.04 32.26
CA MET A 350 -9.62 2.78 32.99
C MET A 350 -8.39 1.85 32.97
N ARG A 351 -7.64 1.78 31.88
CA ARG A 351 -6.42 0.98 31.82
C ARG A 351 -5.28 1.55 32.67
N ALA A 352 -5.20 2.87 32.78
CA ALA A 352 -4.18 3.53 33.61
C ALA A 352 -4.54 3.50 35.09
N GLU A 353 -5.83 3.59 35.41
CA GLU A 353 -6.41 3.67 36.75
C GLU A 353 -7.58 2.67 36.86
N PRO A 354 -7.31 1.36 37.04
CA PRO A 354 -8.35 0.34 37.04
C PRO A 354 -9.30 0.49 38.23
N SER A 355 -10.58 0.63 37.94
CA SER A 355 -11.67 0.62 38.91
C SER A 355 -12.91 -0.02 38.31
N GLU A 356 -13.79 -0.56 39.15
CA GLU A 356 -15.04 -1.19 38.69
C GLU A 356 -15.94 -0.16 37.99
N GLU A 357 -16.12 1.01 38.60
CA GLU A 357 -16.87 2.12 38.00
C GLU A 357 -16.24 2.60 36.68
N GLY A 358 -14.91 2.72 36.63
CA GLY A 358 -14.18 3.11 35.42
C GLY A 358 -14.34 2.09 34.29
N ALA A 359 -14.33 0.80 34.60
CA ALA A 359 -14.59 -0.27 33.64
C ALA A 359 -16.03 -0.24 33.12
N GLN A 360 -17.02 -0.05 34.00
CA GLN A 360 -18.42 0.07 33.59
C GLN A 360 -18.63 1.27 32.65
N VAL A 361 -18.08 2.44 33.00
CA VAL A 361 -18.16 3.64 32.15
C VAL A 361 -17.47 3.43 30.80
N ALA A 362 -16.25 2.89 30.81
CA ALA A 362 -15.50 2.64 29.59
C ALA A 362 -16.22 1.67 28.66
N LEU A 363 -16.70 0.53 29.18
CA LEU A 363 -17.43 -0.47 28.40
C LEU A 363 -18.74 0.06 27.86
N LYS A 364 -19.50 0.81 28.68
CA LYS A 364 -20.73 1.46 28.24
C LYS A 364 -20.46 2.37 27.03
N LEU A 365 -19.44 3.23 27.12
CA LEU A 365 -19.11 4.14 26.01
C LEU A 365 -18.64 3.41 24.75
N GLN A 366 -17.92 2.29 24.87
CA GLN A 366 -17.59 1.47 23.69
C GLN A 366 -18.85 0.85 23.06
N GLY A 367 -19.81 0.39 23.88
CA GLY A 367 -21.08 -0.16 23.41
C GLY A 367 -22.00 0.88 22.78
N ASP A 368 -22.11 2.06 23.40
CA ASP A 368 -22.86 3.21 22.87
C ASP A 368 -22.26 3.63 21.51
N PHE A 369 -20.93 3.71 21.42
CA PHE A 369 -20.24 3.98 20.16
C PHE A 369 -20.58 2.94 19.07
N LEU A 370 -20.52 1.64 19.36
CA LEU A 370 -20.84 0.62 18.36
C LEU A 370 -22.33 0.61 17.98
N SER A 371 -23.22 1.02 18.89
CA SER A 371 -24.65 1.12 18.61
C SER A 371 -24.95 2.27 17.64
N ALA A 372 -24.27 3.40 17.78
CA ALA A 372 -24.47 4.58 16.93
C ALA A 372 -23.61 4.56 15.64
N HIS A 373 -22.38 4.05 15.73
CA HIS A 373 -21.35 4.14 14.68
C HIS A 373 -20.76 2.77 14.29
N GLY A 374 -21.48 1.67 14.51
CA GLY A 374 -20.98 0.30 14.29
C GLY A 374 -20.63 -0.08 12.84
N ALA A 375 -21.08 0.71 11.87
CA ALA A 375 -20.72 0.59 10.45
C ALA A 375 -19.60 1.56 10.02
N GLY A 376 -19.16 2.44 10.93
CA GLY A 376 -18.17 3.48 10.65
C GLY A 376 -16.72 2.97 10.65
N PRO A 377 -15.77 3.80 10.17
CA PRO A 377 -14.38 3.41 9.98
C PRO A 377 -13.62 3.09 11.28
N PHE A 378 -14.09 3.58 12.43
CA PHE A 378 -13.47 3.35 13.74
C PHE A 378 -14.02 2.12 14.47
N ALA A 379 -15.13 1.53 14.00
CA ALA A 379 -15.76 0.37 14.62
C ALA A 379 -14.87 -0.87 14.69
N PRO A 380 -14.05 -1.22 13.68
CA PRO A 380 -13.13 -2.35 13.77
C PRO A 380 -12.17 -2.24 14.96
N THR A 381 -11.64 -1.05 15.24
CA THR A 381 -10.72 -0.83 16.35
C THR A 381 -11.41 -1.00 17.71
N VAL A 382 -12.66 -0.56 17.84
CA VAL A 382 -13.45 -0.75 19.07
C VAL A 382 -13.80 -2.22 19.27
N ARG A 383 -14.19 -2.94 18.19
CA ARG A 383 -14.45 -4.38 18.23
C ARG A 383 -13.21 -5.18 18.64
N LEU A 384 -12.04 -4.85 18.11
CA LEU A 384 -10.78 -5.48 18.55
C LEU A 384 -10.55 -5.29 20.06
N ARG A 385 -10.74 -4.07 20.59
CA ARG A 385 -10.58 -3.81 22.04
C ARG A 385 -11.56 -4.61 22.90
N LEU A 386 -12.83 -4.66 22.50
CA LEU A 386 -13.84 -5.45 23.22
C LEU A 386 -13.59 -6.95 23.08
N GLY A 387 -13.09 -7.39 21.93
CA GLY A 387 -12.64 -8.76 21.69
C GLY A 387 -11.52 -9.15 22.64
N ASP A 388 -10.48 -8.32 22.75
CA ASP A 388 -9.33 -8.52 23.64
C ASP A 388 -9.75 -8.56 25.11
N PHE A 389 -10.66 -7.67 25.50
CA PHE A 389 -11.19 -7.62 26.84
C PHE A 389 -11.99 -8.87 27.20
N ASN A 390 -12.90 -9.29 26.32
CA ASN A 390 -13.67 -10.53 26.51
C ASN A 390 -12.79 -11.77 26.51
N PHE A 391 -11.73 -11.79 25.67
CA PHE A 391 -10.76 -12.87 25.68
C PHE A 391 -10.07 -12.98 27.05
N ALA A 392 -9.64 -11.85 27.61
CA ALA A 392 -9.01 -11.81 28.93
C ALA A 392 -9.96 -12.23 30.06
N LEU A 393 -11.27 -11.98 29.93
CA LEU A 393 -12.30 -12.46 30.86
C LEU A 393 -12.65 -13.95 30.68
N GLY A 394 -12.10 -14.62 29.68
CA GLY A 394 -12.45 -16.01 29.34
C GLY A 394 -13.81 -16.17 28.66
N THR A 395 -14.48 -15.07 28.30
CA THR A 395 -15.75 -15.09 27.55
C THR A 395 -15.50 -15.27 26.05
N TYR A 396 -14.83 -16.37 25.70
CA TYR A 396 -14.28 -16.62 24.35
C TYR A 396 -15.33 -16.56 23.23
N ARG A 397 -16.59 -16.94 23.49
CA ARG A 397 -17.66 -16.84 22.49
C ARG A 397 -18.03 -15.40 22.14
N GLN A 398 -18.05 -14.49 23.12
CA GLN A 398 -18.28 -13.06 22.86
C GLN A 398 -17.08 -12.43 22.15
N SER A 399 -15.87 -12.82 22.58
CA SER A 399 -14.62 -12.41 21.93
C SER A 399 -14.57 -12.84 20.45
N ALA A 400 -14.95 -14.10 20.16
CA ALA A 400 -15.04 -14.62 18.80
C ALA A 400 -16.03 -13.84 17.92
N GLY A 401 -17.17 -13.41 18.47
CA GLY A 401 -18.11 -12.54 17.76
C GLY A 401 -17.45 -11.22 17.32
N ALA A 402 -16.76 -10.55 18.25
CA ALA A 402 -16.10 -9.28 17.97
C ALA A 402 -14.98 -9.40 16.92
N TYR A 403 -14.14 -10.45 16.99
CA TYR A 403 -13.09 -10.65 15.98
C TYR A 403 -13.64 -11.07 14.62
N ARG A 404 -14.72 -11.87 14.58
CA ARG A 404 -15.39 -12.22 13.32
C ARG A 404 -15.90 -10.98 12.59
N ASP A 405 -16.57 -10.08 13.32
CA ASP A 405 -17.04 -8.81 12.77
C ASP A 405 -15.90 -7.96 12.16
N VAL A 406 -14.69 -8.03 12.73
CA VAL A 406 -13.52 -7.34 12.17
C VAL A 406 -12.99 -8.07 10.94
N LEU A 407 -12.89 -9.40 10.99
CA LEU A 407 -12.39 -10.21 9.89
C LEU A 407 -13.24 -10.07 8.63
N ASP A 408 -14.57 -10.05 8.79
CA ASP A 408 -15.53 -10.02 7.69
C ASP A 408 -16.08 -8.61 7.41
N GLY A 409 -15.69 -7.62 8.22
CA GLY A 409 -16.18 -6.25 8.15
C GLY A 409 -15.62 -5.44 6.97
N PRO A 410 -16.45 -4.63 6.29
CA PRO A 410 -16.04 -3.86 5.11
C PRO A 410 -15.06 -2.71 5.44
N GLN A 411 -15.12 -2.17 6.65
CA GLN A 411 -14.28 -1.04 7.09
C GLN A 411 -12.91 -1.46 7.62
N SER A 412 -12.66 -2.76 7.79
CA SER A 412 -11.42 -3.26 8.37
C SER A 412 -10.23 -3.08 7.40
N SER A 413 -9.07 -2.68 7.93
CA SER A 413 -7.83 -2.72 7.16
C SER A 413 -7.33 -4.16 6.98
N GLN A 414 -6.40 -4.39 6.04
CA GLN A 414 -5.79 -5.70 5.87
C GLN A 414 -5.06 -6.15 7.14
N SER A 415 -4.32 -5.25 7.80
CA SER A 415 -3.64 -5.53 9.07
C SER A 415 -4.63 -5.89 10.18
N GLN A 416 -5.77 -5.19 10.28
CA GLN A 416 -6.81 -5.53 11.27
C GLN A 416 -7.44 -6.90 10.99
N ARG A 417 -7.66 -7.25 9.72
CA ARG A 417 -8.16 -8.60 9.35
C ARG A 417 -7.16 -9.69 9.69
N GLN A 418 -5.86 -9.46 9.45
CA GLN A 418 -4.78 -10.38 9.84
C GLN A 418 -4.73 -10.58 11.36
N GLU A 419 -4.79 -9.49 12.12
CA GLU A 419 -4.86 -9.58 13.59
C GLU A 419 -6.11 -10.34 14.05
N ALA A 420 -7.28 -10.01 13.48
CA ALA A 420 -8.55 -10.60 13.86
C ALA A 420 -8.64 -12.10 13.54
N ILE A 421 -8.15 -12.57 12.39
CA ILE A 421 -8.21 -14.01 12.05
C ILE A 421 -7.39 -14.85 13.03
N TRP A 422 -6.22 -14.38 13.43
CA TRP A 422 -5.39 -15.08 14.40
C TRP A 422 -6.04 -15.09 15.79
N LYS A 423 -6.55 -13.94 16.26
CA LYS A 423 -7.24 -13.87 17.55
C LYS A 423 -8.54 -14.69 17.57
N LEU A 424 -9.26 -14.72 16.46
CA LEU A 424 -10.46 -15.55 16.31
C LEU A 424 -10.14 -17.05 16.35
N LEU A 425 -9.04 -17.47 15.71
CA LEU A 425 -8.55 -18.84 15.78
C LEU A 425 -8.25 -19.22 17.24
N GLN A 426 -7.56 -18.36 17.99
CA GLN A 426 -7.28 -18.56 19.41
C GLN A 426 -8.56 -18.70 20.26
N CYS A 427 -9.63 -17.97 19.94
CA CYS A 427 -10.92 -18.16 20.62
C CYS A 427 -11.49 -19.56 20.41
N TYR A 428 -11.50 -20.06 19.16
CA TYR A 428 -12.05 -21.39 18.87
C TYR A 428 -11.19 -22.53 19.41
N GLN A 429 -9.87 -22.35 19.47
CA GLN A 429 -8.97 -23.25 20.19
C GLN A 429 -9.35 -23.33 21.68
N LYS A 430 -9.55 -22.19 22.35
CA LYS A 430 -9.96 -22.17 23.77
C LYS A 430 -11.36 -22.73 24.02
N LEU A 431 -12.22 -22.74 23.00
CA LEU A 431 -13.55 -23.36 23.03
C LEU A 431 -13.54 -24.84 22.62
N SER A 432 -12.41 -25.38 22.16
CA SER A 432 -12.31 -26.72 21.54
C SER A 432 -13.30 -26.92 20.38
N GLU A 433 -13.65 -25.84 19.66
CA GLU A 433 -14.52 -25.91 18.47
C GLU A 433 -13.63 -26.19 17.23
N HIS A 434 -13.21 -27.45 17.09
CA HIS A 434 -12.21 -27.90 16.10
C HIS A 434 -12.60 -27.61 14.64
N ASP A 435 -13.87 -27.75 14.27
CA ASP A 435 -14.35 -27.50 12.89
C ASP A 435 -14.16 -26.02 12.48
N GLU A 436 -14.49 -25.11 13.40
CA GLU A 436 -14.33 -23.67 13.21
C GLU A 436 -12.85 -23.28 13.16
N SER A 437 -12.03 -23.87 14.05
CA SER A 437 -10.57 -23.71 14.06
C SER A 437 -9.96 -24.14 12.73
N LEU A 438 -10.30 -25.34 12.23
CA LEU A 438 -9.79 -25.89 10.98
C LEU A 438 -10.14 -25.01 9.77
N ARG A 439 -11.39 -24.53 9.72
CA ARG A 439 -11.86 -23.63 8.67
C ARG A 439 -11.07 -22.31 8.68
N LEU A 440 -10.81 -21.75 9.86
CA LEU A 440 -10.08 -20.49 10.00
C LEU A 440 -8.59 -20.63 9.71
N SER A 441 -7.93 -21.72 10.16
CA SER A 441 -6.54 -22.00 9.81
C SER A 441 -6.37 -22.07 8.28
N ARG A 442 -7.23 -22.82 7.59
CA ARG A 442 -7.21 -22.88 6.11
C ARG A 442 -7.49 -21.54 5.44
N ARG A 443 -8.40 -20.74 6.01
CA ARG A 443 -8.66 -19.37 5.52
C ARG A 443 -7.44 -18.48 5.70
N LEU A 444 -6.71 -18.60 6.81
CA LEU A 444 -5.48 -17.86 7.06
C LEU A 444 -4.41 -18.22 6.01
N LEU A 445 -4.18 -19.51 5.79
CA LEU A 445 -3.18 -19.99 4.82
C LEU A 445 -3.50 -19.59 3.37
N SER A 446 -4.78 -19.50 3.01
CA SER A 446 -5.21 -19.16 1.65
C SER A 446 -5.33 -17.66 1.38
N GLN A 447 -5.89 -16.88 2.32
CA GLN A 447 -6.16 -15.45 2.13
C GLN A 447 -5.02 -14.56 2.62
N PHE A 448 -4.16 -15.06 3.51
CA PHE A 448 -3.04 -14.30 4.10
C PHE A 448 -1.75 -15.15 4.06
N PRO A 449 -1.22 -15.48 2.86
CA PRO A 449 -0.05 -16.36 2.73
C PRO A 449 1.24 -15.80 3.35
N ASP A 450 1.32 -14.49 3.57
CA ASP A 450 2.46 -13.82 4.22
C ASP A 450 2.18 -13.50 5.70
N HIS A 451 1.16 -14.11 6.29
CA HIS A 451 0.80 -13.86 7.69
C HIS A 451 1.93 -14.28 8.63
N PRO A 452 2.31 -13.48 9.66
CA PRO A 452 3.37 -13.83 10.60
C PRO A 452 3.14 -15.14 11.40
N LYS A 453 1.90 -15.62 11.44
CA LYS A 453 1.48 -16.88 12.09
C LYS A 453 1.06 -17.96 11.10
N ARG A 454 1.53 -17.89 9.86
CA ARG A 454 1.28 -18.92 8.84
C ARG A 454 1.76 -20.30 9.32
N ASN A 455 3.01 -20.41 9.73
CA ASN A 455 3.62 -21.66 10.20
C ASN A 455 2.82 -22.28 11.36
N SER A 456 2.46 -21.45 12.35
CA SER A 456 1.61 -21.88 13.46
C SER A 456 0.23 -22.36 13.00
N ALA A 457 -0.37 -21.73 11.98
CA ALA A 457 -1.65 -22.19 11.43
C ALA A 457 -1.53 -23.50 10.63
N GLU A 458 -0.39 -23.76 9.97
CA GLU A 458 -0.10 -25.04 9.31
C GLU A 458 0.04 -26.18 10.34
N ILE A 459 0.81 -25.96 11.42
CA ILE A 459 0.91 -26.90 12.55
C ILE A 459 -0.47 -27.18 13.13
N GLU A 460 -1.25 -26.12 13.39
CA GLU A 460 -2.59 -26.21 13.97
C GLU A 460 -3.54 -27.11 13.17
N VAL A 461 -3.48 -27.09 11.82
CA VAL A 461 -4.30 -27.99 10.99
C VAL A 461 -4.00 -29.46 11.32
N GLY A 462 -2.71 -29.78 11.44
CA GLY A 462 -2.25 -31.12 11.83
C GLY A 462 -2.68 -31.51 13.23
N VAL A 463 -2.57 -30.59 14.19
CA VAL A 463 -3.03 -30.78 15.58
C VAL A 463 -4.53 -31.04 15.63
N ILE A 464 -5.34 -30.27 14.90
CA ILE A 464 -6.79 -30.47 14.87
C ILE A 464 -7.15 -31.86 14.29
N TYR A 465 -6.45 -32.32 13.26
CA TYR A 465 -6.66 -33.68 12.75
C TYR A 465 -6.30 -34.75 13.78
N GLU A 466 -5.26 -34.53 14.58
CA GLU A 466 -4.85 -35.42 15.66
C GLU A 466 -5.95 -35.49 16.75
N GLU A 467 -6.44 -34.33 17.20
CA GLU A 467 -7.48 -34.23 18.23
C GLU A 467 -8.83 -34.79 17.78
N THR A 468 -9.18 -34.63 16.51
CA THR A 468 -10.44 -35.14 15.93
C THR A 468 -10.37 -36.62 15.50
N GLY A 469 -9.25 -37.31 15.77
CA GLY A 469 -9.09 -38.74 15.48
C GLY A 469 -8.71 -39.06 14.03
N ARG A 470 -8.46 -38.05 13.20
CA ARG A 470 -8.05 -38.18 11.79
C ARG A 470 -6.55 -38.39 11.68
N TYR A 471 -6.04 -39.41 12.37
CA TYR A 471 -4.62 -39.62 12.61
C TYR A 471 -3.77 -39.68 11.34
N SER A 472 -4.28 -40.32 10.27
CA SER A 472 -3.53 -40.42 9.01
C SER A 472 -3.31 -39.05 8.36
N GLU A 473 -4.33 -38.18 8.38
CA GLU A 473 -4.24 -36.83 7.83
C GLU A 473 -3.39 -35.91 8.71
N ALA A 474 -3.46 -36.10 10.03
CA ALA A 474 -2.57 -35.42 10.97
C ALA A 474 -1.11 -35.71 10.67
N ILE A 475 -0.76 -36.99 10.53
CA ILE A 475 0.59 -37.45 10.23
C ILE A 475 1.06 -36.89 8.88
N GLU A 476 0.24 -36.96 7.84
CA GLU A 476 0.58 -36.44 6.51
C GLU A 476 0.84 -34.92 6.56
N THR A 477 -0.07 -34.17 7.17
CA THR A 477 0.01 -32.70 7.26
C THR A 477 1.23 -32.27 8.09
N LEU A 478 1.46 -32.89 9.24
CA LEU A 478 2.60 -32.55 10.10
C LEU A 478 3.94 -32.99 9.51
N ASN A 479 3.98 -34.03 8.66
CA ASN A 479 5.21 -34.35 7.92
C ASN A 479 5.58 -33.28 6.90
N GLN A 480 4.59 -32.64 6.26
CA GLN A 480 4.85 -31.49 5.38
C GLN A 480 5.42 -30.31 6.16
N VAL A 481 4.94 -30.08 7.39
CA VAL A 481 5.52 -29.08 8.30
C VAL A 481 7.00 -29.36 8.56
N LEU A 482 7.37 -30.63 8.76
CA LEU A 482 8.76 -31.03 9.00
C LEU A 482 9.70 -30.82 7.81
N GLU A 483 9.21 -30.51 6.62
CA GLU A 483 10.06 -30.18 5.46
C GLU A 483 10.76 -28.81 5.61
N TRP A 484 10.17 -27.90 6.40
CA TRP A 484 10.68 -26.54 6.61
C TRP A 484 10.87 -26.17 8.08
N ALA A 485 10.23 -26.87 9.01
CA ALA A 485 10.26 -26.52 10.42
C ALA A 485 11.60 -26.88 11.09
N GLU A 486 12.06 -25.99 11.97
CA GLU A 486 13.24 -26.18 12.82
C GLU A 486 12.91 -25.84 14.28
N GLY A 487 13.81 -26.16 15.21
CA GLY A 487 13.65 -25.83 16.64
C GLY A 487 12.32 -26.31 17.25
N ASP A 488 11.60 -25.40 17.91
CA ASP A 488 10.34 -25.67 18.60
C ASP A 488 9.21 -26.11 17.65
N ASP A 489 9.10 -25.52 16.46
CA ASP A 489 8.05 -25.87 15.49
C ASP A 489 8.20 -27.34 15.04
N ALA A 490 9.44 -27.78 14.81
CA ALA A 490 9.72 -29.17 14.45
C ALA A 490 9.53 -30.14 15.62
N ALA A 491 9.81 -29.69 16.84
CA ALA A 491 9.60 -30.48 18.05
C ALA A 491 8.10 -30.68 18.33
N GLU A 492 7.30 -29.62 18.20
CA GLU A 492 5.84 -29.65 18.31
C GLU A 492 5.23 -30.57 17.25
N ALA A 493 5.60 -30.40 15.98
CA ALA A 493 5.07 -31.24 14.90
C ALA A 493 5.39 -32.73 15.11
N ARG A 494 6.64 -33.07 15.47
CA ARG A 494 7.01 -34.45 15.82
C ARG A 494 6.24 -34.97 17.02
N TYR A 495 6.06 -34.16 18.06
CA TYR A 495 5.28 -34.55 19.23
C TYR A 495 3.85 -34.93 18.84
N HIS A 496 3.16 -34.12 18.04
CA HIS A 496 1.80 -34.43 17.59
C HIS A 496 1.73 -35.61 16.62
N ILE A 497 2.74 -35.82 15.75
CA ILE A 497 2.85 -37.06 14.95
C ILE A 497 2.96 -38.29 15.87
N GLY A 498 3.79 -38.19 16.91
CA GLY A 498 3.94 -39.24 17.93
C GLY A 498 2.61 -39.53 18.64
N GLN A 499 1.87 -38.49 19.02
CA GLN A 499 0.54 -38.63 19.62
C GLN A 499 -0.46 -39.29 18.67
N ALA A 500 -0.46 -38.91 17.39
CA ALA A 500 -1.31 -39.53 16.39
C ALA A 500 -1.04 -41.03 16.24
N TYR A 501 0.24 -41.45 16.17
CA TYR A 501 0.60 -42.88 16.16
C TYR A 501 0.19 -43.59 17.46
N GLN A 502 0.41 -42.96 18.62
CA GLN A 502 0.08 -43.52 19.92
C GLN A 502 -1.43 -43.74 20.07
N LYS A 503 -2.26 -42.74 19.75
CA LYS A 503 -3.72 -42.84 19.81
C LYS A 503 -4.29 -43.82 18.78
N ARG A 504 -3.58 -44.04 17.66
CA ARG A 504 -3.89 -45.08 16.68
C ARG A 504 -3.48 -46.50 17.14
N GLY A 505 -2.68 -46.63 18.19
CA GLY A 505 -2.17 -47.90 18.74
C GLY A 505 -0.82 -48.36 18.15
N ASP A 506 -0.19 -47.55 17.29
CA ASP A 506 1.11 -47.86 16.68
C ASP A 506 2.27 -47.46 17.60
N TYR A 507 2.31 -48.01 18.81
CA TYR A 507 3.23 -47.58 19.88
C TYR A 507 4.71 -47.60 19.47
N ARG A 508 5.14 -48.57 18.66
CA ARG A 508 6.54 -48.62 18.18
C ARG A 508 6.90 -47.44 17.29
N ARG A 509 6.01 -47.01 16.40
CA ARG A 509 6.23 -45.83 15.55
C ARG A 509 6.19 -44.56 16.39
N ALA A 510 5.26 -44.47 17.33
CA ALA A 510 5.19 -43.36 18.28
C ALA A 510 6.51 -43.20 19.06
N ILE A 511 7.08 -44.31 19.55
CA ILE A 511 8.37 -44.32 20.26
C ILE A 511 9.49 -43.73 19.41
N THR A 512 9.60 -44.13 18.14
CA THR A 512 10.61 -43.61 17.21
C THR A 512 10.46 -42.10 17.02
N ILE A 513 9.25 -41.62 16.73
CA ILE A 513 9.00 -40.20 16.51
C ILE A 513 9.24 -39.37 17.78
N TYR A 514 8.79 -39.84 18.94
CA TYR A 514 9.08 -39.16 20.21
C TYR A 514 10.58 -39.13 20.54
N TYR A 515 11.33 -40.17 20.16
CA TYR A 515 12.79 -40.16 20.28
C TYR A 515 13.43 -39.10 19.39
N GLU A 516 12.92 -38.91 18.17
CA GLU A 516 13.40 -37.89 17.24
C GLU A 516 13.25 -36.46 17.78
N VAL A 517 12.23 -36.18 18.63
CA VAL A 517 12.11 -34.88 19.33
C VAL A 517 13.35 -34.61 20.18
N SER A 518 13.81 -35.59 20.96
CA SER A 518 15.01 -35.43 21.78
C SER A 518 16.32 -35.53 20.98
N TYR A 519 16.34 -36.28 19.88
CA TYR A 519 17.54 -36.54 19.08
C TYR A 519 17.87 -35.37 18.14
N HIS A 520 16.84 -34.75 17.55
CA HIS A 520 16.99 -33.59 16.66
C HIS A 520 16.75 -32.25 17.36
N GLY A 521 16.22 -32.24 18.58
CA GLY A 521 15.83 -31.02 19.32
C GLY A 521 16.94 -30.31 20.09
N ALA A 522 18.18 -30.28 19.59
CA ALA A 522 19.27 -29.54 20.27
C ALA A 522 18.96 -28.05 20.50
N GLU A 523 18.04 -27.50 19.68
CA GLU A 523 17.54 -26.12 19.75
C GLU A 523 16.09 -26.02 20.26
N ALA A 524 15.44 -27.15 20.55
CA ALA A 524 14.08 -27.18 21.06
C ALA A 524 14.04 -26.92 22.57
N THR A 525 12.96 -26.31 23.03
CA THR A 525 12.73 -26.09 24.46
C THR A 525 12.67 -27.41 25.22
N THR A 526 13.23 -27.41 26.43
CA THR A 526 13.25 -28.57 27.33
C THR A 526 11.85 -29.15 27.56
N ASN A 527 10.80 -28.32 27.49
CA ASN A 527 9.41 -28.75 27.66
C ASN A 527 8.94 -29.71 26.57
N TRP A 528 9.23 -29.47 25.28
CA TRP A 528 8.86 -30.39 24.21
C TRP A 528 9.60 -31.71 24.32
N ILE A 529 10.91 -31.65 24.61
CA ILE A 529 11.75 -32.83 24.80
C ILE A 529 11.22 -33.70 25.94
N VAL A 530 10.94 -33.09 27.08
CA VAL A 530 10.44 -33.80 28.28
C VAL A 530 9.03 -34.34 28.05
N SER A 531 8.15 -33.59 27.38
CA SER A 531 6.80 -34.06 27.06
C SER A 531 6.82 -35.27 26.12
N ALA A 532 7.65 -35.22 25.07
CA ALA A 532 7.85 -36.33 24.15
C ALA A 532 8.47 -37.55 24.83
N ASP A 533 9.50 -37.36 25.65
CA ASP A 533 10.11 -38.45 26.43
C ASP A 533 9.09 -39.08 27.39
N PHE A 534 8.23 -38.29 28.03
CA PHE A 534 7.18 -38.81 28.90
C PHE A 534 6.15 -39.65 28.13
N ALA A 535 5.71 -39.15 26.97
CA ALA A 535 4.80 -39.89 26.09
C ALA A 535 5.45 -41.18 25.52
N ARG A 536 6.76 -41.14 25.22
CA ARG A 536 7.54 -42.32 24.83
C ARG A 536 7.59 -43.37 25.93
N ALA A 537 7.85 -42.95 27.18
CA ALA A 537 7.87 -43.86 28.32
C ALA A 537 6.50 -44.56 28.48
N ARG A 538 5.40 -43.81 28.37
CA ARG A 538 4.05 -44.37 28.38
C ARG A 538 3.82 -45.39 27.25
N CYS A 539 4.34 -45.15 26.06
CA CYS A 539 4.24 -46.12 24.96
C CYS A 539 4.98 -47.44 25.28
N HIS A 540 6.12 -47.39 25.98
CA HIS A 540 6.80 -48.60 26.45
C HIS A 540 5.98 -49.34 27.52
N GLU A 541 5.26 -48.62 28.39
CA GLU A 541 4.36 -49.26 29.35
C GLU A 541 3.21 -50.01 28.65
N GLU A 542 2.56 -49.39 27.66
CA GLU A 542 1.49 -50.02 26.87
C GLU A 542 1.97 -51.26 26.10
N LEU A 543 3.27 -51.33 25.79
CA LEU A 543 3.92 -52.48 25.17
C LEU A 543 4.43 -53.53 26.17
N ALA A 544 4.19 -53.34 27.47
CA ALA A 544 4.72 -54.18 28.56
C ALA A 544 6.26 -54.27 28.58
N GLU A 545 6.94 -53.15 28.34
CA GLU A 545 8.39 -52.98 28.33
C GLU A 545 8.87 -52.12 29.54
N PRO A 546 8.75 -52.60 30.79
CA PRO A 546 8.93 -51.76 31.98
C PRO A 546 10.37 -51.28 32.19
N ALA A 547 11.37 -52.05 31.76
CA ALA A 547 12.78 -51.65 31.87
C ALA A 547 13.09 -50.43 30.99
N GLN A 548 12.56 -50.41 29.77
CA GLN A 548 12.67 -49.30 28.84
C GLN A 548 11.91 -48.08 29.35
N ALA A 549 10.66 -48.27 29.81
CA ALA A 549 9.86 -47.19 30.40
C ALA A 549 10.58 -46.51 31.57
N ARG A 550 11.10 -47.30 32.53
CA ARG A 550 11.89 -46.81 33.66
C ARG A 550 13.13 -46.03 33.22
N SER A 551 13.88 -46.55 32.26
CA SER A 551 15.07 -45.86 31.72
C SER A 551 14.74 -44.49 31.14
N VAL A 552 13.57 -44.33 30.51
CA VAL A 552 13.14 -43.04 29.96
C VAL A 552 12.66 -42.09 31.07
N TYR A 553 11.92 -42.60 32.07
CA TYR A 553 11.53 -41.79 33.22
C TYR A 553 12.73 -41.27 34.02
N ASP A 554 13.75 -42.10 34.23
CA ASP A 554 15.01 -41.68 34.86
C ASP A 554 15.70 -40.56 34.07
N LYS A 555 15.65 -40.61 32.72
CA LYS A 555 16.18 -39.55 31.86
C LYS A 555 15.41 -38.24 32.07
N ILE A 556 14.08 -38.29 32.17
CA ILE A 556 13.25 -37.11 32.44
C ILE A 556 13.62 -36.47 33.78
N ILE A 557 13.77 -37.28 34.84
CA ILE A 557 14.17 -36.79 36.18
C ILE A 557 15.53 -36.11 36.13
N ARG A 558 16.51 -36.67 35.39
CA ARG A 558 17.83 -36.04 35.22
C ARG A 558 17.78 -34.74 34.41
N THR A 559 16.90 -34.66 33.41
CA THR A 559 16.86 -33.53 32.47
C THR A 559 16.02 -32.37 33.00
N ALA A 560 14.82 -32.64 33.52
CA ALA A 560 13.89 -31.64 34.05
C ALA A 560 14.10 -31.35 35.55
N GLY A 561 14.80 -32.23 36.26
CA GLY A 561 14.95 -32.19 37.71
C GLY A 561 13.82 -32.89 38.46
N ALA A 562 14.15 -33.58 39.56
CA ALA A 562 13.20 -34.38 40.35
C ALA A 562 12.04 -33.55 40.96
N SER A 563 12.27 -32.27 41.24
CA SER A 563 11.27 -31.36 41.80
C SER A 563 10.33 -30.76 40.74
N SER A 564 10.63 -30.91 39.44
CA SER A 564 9.75 -30.45 38.37
C SER A 564 8.44 -31.24 38.32
N GLU A 565 7.42 -30.69 37.67
CA GLU A 565 6.14 -31.39 37.48
C GLU A 565 6.34 -32.75 36.79
N PHE A 566 7.03 -32.75 35.65
CA PHE A 566 7.35 -33.98 34.92
C PHE A 566 8.27 -34.92 35.70
N GLY A 567 9.20 -34.40 36.51
CA GLY A 567 10.05 -35.21 37.38
C GLY A 567 9.25 -35.96 38.46
N ARG A 568 8.29 -35.28 39.09
CA ARG A 568 7.38 -35.90 40.08
C ARG A 568 6.47 -36.95 39.44
N LEU A 569 5.89 -36.62 38.28
CA LEU A 569 5.06 -37.57 37.51
C LEU A 569 5.87 -38.79 37.08
N ALA A 570 7.10 -38.59 36.60
CA ALA A 570 8.00 -39.68 36.21
C ALA A 570 8.33 -40.60 37.39
N GLN A 571 8.65 -40.03 38.57
CA GLN A 571 8.90 -40.83 39.78
C GLN A 571 7.67 -41.65 40.18
N GLN A 572 6.48 -41.04 40.15
CA GLN A 572 5.23 -41.74 40.45
C GLN A 572 4.98 -42.91 39.50
N ARG A 573 5.32 -42.78 38.21
CA ARG A 573 5.23 -43.89 37.24
C ARG A 573 6.26 -44.97 37.53
N ILE A 574 7.52 -44.61 37.83
CA ILE A 574 8.57 -45.57 38.21
C ILE A 574 8.15 -46.43 39.41
N ASP A 575 7.54 -45.82 40.43
CA ASP A 575 7.11 -46.52 41.64
C ASP A 575 5.91 -47.47 41.39
N ALA A 576 5.20 -47.29 40.26
CA ALA A 576 4.04 -48.09 39.87
C ALA A 576 4.37 -49.23 38.88
N LEU A 577 5.57 -49.22 38.29
CA LEU A 577 6.11 -50.27 37.41
C LEU A 577 6.70 -51.43 38.20
#